data_AF-A0A662UTV6-F1
#
_entry.id   AF-A0A662UTV6-F1
#
_cell.length_a   1.000
_cell.length_b   1.000
_cell.length_c   1.000
_cell.angle_alpha   90.00
_cell.angle_beta   90.00
_cell.angle_gamma   90.00
#
_symmetry.space_group_name_H-M   'P 1'
#
loop_
_entity.id
_entity.type
_entity.pdbx_description
1 polymer ?
#
loop_
_entity_poly.entity_id
_entity_poly.type
_entity_poly.pdbx_seq_one_letter_code
_entity_poly.pdbx_strand_id
1 'polypeptide(L)'
;MSLQNISTSKEGIYEENGVLIVKGIEYINRIASALASRTRLEILKLVKRKKELDIGEIADYIDQSRANASAQIKRLEDVGLIRTSYKPGQRGVKKICWTNIKEIRIILE
;
A
#
# COMPACT_ATOMS: atom_id res chain seq x y z
N MET A 1 18.91 -3.23 -39.98
CA MET A 1 17.55 -3.53 -39.48
C MET A 1 17.68 -4.56 -38.37
N SER A 2 17.77 -4.11 -37.11
CA SER A 2 17.59 -4.92 -35.90
C SER A 2 17.89 -4.02 -34.70
N LEU A 3 16.94 -3.16 -34.34
CA LEU A 3 16.92 -2.60 -33.00
C LEU A 3 16.64 -3.77 -32.06
N GLN A 4 17.63 -4.12 -31.24
CA GLN A 4 17.49 -5.07 -30.16
C GLN A 4 16.40 -4.54 -29.22
N ASN A 5 15.20 -5.13 -29.30
CA ASN A 5 14.17 -5.03 -28.27
C ASN A 5 14.69 -5.75 -27.03
N ILE A 6 15.50 -5.06 -26.22
CA ILE A 6 15.78 -5.44 -24.83
C ILE A 6 15.13 -4.37 -23.97
N SER A 7 13.79 -4.37 -23.95
CA SER A 7 13.05 -3.91 -22.77
C SER A 7 12.92 -5.15 -21.87
N THR A 8 13.98 -5.48 -21.14
CA THR A 8 13.89 -6.44 -20.05
C THR A 8 12.94 -5.83 -19.01
N SER A 9 11.77 -6.43 -18.88
CA SER A 9 10.76 -6.10 -17.87
C SER A 9 11.36 -6.30 -16.49
N LYS A 10 11.92 -5.23 -15.91
CA LYS A 10 12.52 -5.27 -14.57
C LYS A 10 11.50 -5.79 -13.56
N GLU A 11 11.86 -6.86 -12.83
CA GLU A 11 11.07 -7.35 -11.70
C GLU A 11 10.89 -6.24 -10.64
N GLY A 12 9.79 -6.31 -9.89
CA GLY A 12 9.53 -5.34 -8.83
C GLY A 12 8.06 -5.10 -8.54
N ILE A 13 7.85 -4.10 -7.68
CA ILE A 13 6.55 -3.48 -7.42
C ILE A 13 6.68 -2.01 -7.82
N TYR A 14 5.86 -1.56 -8.76
CA TYR A 14 5.87 -0.17 -9.22
C TYR A 14 4.47 0.28 -9.62
N GLU A 15 4.25 1.59 -9.60
CA GLU A 15 2.95 2.19 -9.90
C GLU A 15 2.93 2.80 -11.30
N GLU A 16 1.89 2.52 -12.07
CA GLU A 16 1.60 3.14 -13.37
C GLU A 16 0.14 3.60 -13.41
N ASN A 17 -0.12 4.91 -13.48
CA ASN A 17 -1.48 5.47 -13.59
C ASN A 17 -2.48 4.99 -12.50
N GLY A 18 -1.99 4.75 -11.28
CA GLY A 18 -2.77 4.22 -10.17
C GLY A 18 -2.99 2.69 -10.21
N VAL A 19 -2.30 1.98 -11.11
CA VAL A 19 -2.20 0.52 -11.12
C VAL A 19 -0.90 0.12 -10.46
N LEU A 20 -0.96 -0.73 -9.44
CA LEU A 20 0.24 -1.32 -8.84
C LEU A 20 0.63 -2.57 -9.63
N ILE A 21 1.67 -2.47 -10.44
CA ILE A 21 2.23 -3.57 -11.22
C ILE A 21 3.18 -4.38 -10.33
N VAL A 22 3.03 -5.70 -10.36
CA VAL A 22 3.83 -6.65 -9.58
C VAL A 22 4.41 -7.71 -10.51
N LYS A 23 5.74 -7.82 -10.53
CA LYS A 23 6.50 -8.77 -11.36
C LYS A 23 7.57 -9.48 -10.54
N GLY A 24 7.75 -10.79 -10.76
CA GLY A 24 8.75 -11.62 -10.10
C GLY A 24 8.24 -12.30 -8.81
N ILE A 25 8.63 -13.56 -8.60
CA ILE A 25 8.09 -14.43 -7.54
C ILE A 25 8.23 -13.84 -6.13
N GLU A 26 9.35 -13.17 -5.85
CA GLU A 26 9.61 -12.51 -4.57
C GLU A 26 8.58 -11.39 -4.29
N TYR A 27 8.35 -10.54 -5.28
CA TYR A 27 7.45 -9.40 -5.16
C TYR A 27 5.98 -9.80 -5.11
N ILE A 28 5.62 -10.86 -5.84
CA ILE A 28 4.30 -11.49 -5.75
C ILE A 28 4.06 -12.00 -4.32
N ASN A 29 5.02 -12.72 -3.74
CA ASN A 29 4.92 -13.19 -2.35
C ASN A 29 4.75 -12.04 -1.35
N ARG A 30 5.48 -10.94 -1.53
CA ARG A 30 5.37 -9.75 -0.67
C ARG A 30 3.97 -9.13 -0.72
N ILE A 31 3.43 -8.91 -1.91
CA ILE A 31 2.06 -8.37 -2.08
C ILE A 31 1.01 -9.34 -1.56
N ALA A 32 1.12 -10.62 -1.87
CA ALA A 32 0.20 -11.64 -1.38
C ALA A 32 0.17 -11.69 0.15
N SER A 33 1.34 -11.69 0.80
CA SER A 33 1.47 -11.64 2.25
C SER A 33 0.86 -10.36 2.85
N ALA A 34 1.09 -9.21 2.22
CA ALA A 34 0.47 -7.95 2.64
C ALA A 34 -1.06 -7.99 2.53
N LEU A 35 -1.62 -8.64 1.51
CA LEU A 35 -3.07 -8.75 1.29
C LEU A 35 -3.74 -9.87 2.10
N ALA A 36 -3.01 -10.90 2.54
CA ALA A 36 -3.57 -12.06 3.23
C ALA A 36 -4.20 -11.76 4.61
N SER A 37 -4.01 -10.57 5.16
CA SER A 37 -4.65 -10.16 6.41
C SER A 37 -5.99 -9.48 6.16
N ARG A 38 -7.05 -10.04 6.76
CA ARG A 38 -8.38 -9.42 6.77
C ARG A 38 -8.35 -7.98 7.28
N THR A 39 -7.63 -7.71 8.37
CA THR A 39 -7.51 -6.36 8.92
C THR A 39 -6.87 -5.40 7.92
N ARG A 40 -5.81 -5.82 7.22
CA ARG A 40 -5.16 -4.97 6.20
C ARG A 40 -6.05 -4.70 5.00
N LEU A 41 -6.85 -5.68 4.58
CA LEU A 41 -7.85 -5.48 3.52
C LEU A 41 -8.92 -4.46 3.95
N GLU A 42 -9.40 -4.53 5.19
CA GLU A 42 -10.37 -3.56 5.72
C GLU A 42 -9.79 -2.15 5.85
N ILE A 43 -8.53 -2.02 6.30
CA ILE A 43 -7.79 -0.75 6.31
C ILE A 43 -7.70 -0.19 4.88
N LEU A 44 -7.28 -1.00 3.90
CA LEU A 44 -7.12 -0.54 2.52
C LEU A 44 -8.46 -0.06 1.92
N LYS A 45 -9.56 -0.77 2.20
CA LYS A 45 -10.91 -0.33 1.80
C LYS A 45 -11.30 0.99 2.46
N LEU A 46 -11.05 1.14 3.77
CA LEU A 46 -11.35 2.36 4.50
C LEU A 46 -10.59 3.56 3.91
N VAL A 47 -9.26 3.40 3.77
CA VAL A 47 -8.37 4.45 3.23
C VAL A 47 -8.72 4.78 1.78
N LYS A 48 -9.19 3.83 0.97
CA LYS A 48 -9.63 4.11 -0.41
C LYS A 48 -10.93 4.93 -0.47
N ARG A 49 -11.83 4.80 0.51
CA ARG A 49 -13.11 5.56 0.56
C ARG A 49 -12.93 7.00 1.05
N LYS A 50 -11.85 7.28 1.78
CA LYS A 50 -11.60 8.58 2.42
C LYS A 50 -10.36 9.21 1.78
N LYS A 51 -10.33 10.55 1.61
CA LYS A 51 -9.19 11.19 0.93
C LYS A 51 -7.89 11.07 1.73
N GLU A 52 -7.97 11.29 3.04
CA GLU A 52 -6.88 11.18 4.00
C GLU A 52 -7.47 10.72 5.34
N LEU A 53 -6.73 9.92 6.10
CA LEU A 53 -7.08 9.50 7.47
C LEU A 53 -5.86 9.56 8.37
N ASP A 54 -6.02 9.96 9.61
CA ASP A 54 -4.98 9.77 10.62
C ASP A 54 -5.00 8.36 11.23
N ILE A 55 -3.87 7.91 11.75
CA ILE A 55 -3.75 6.56 12.36
C ILE A 55 -4.74 6.32 13.50
N GLY A 56 -5.13 7.35 14.25
CA GLY A 56 -6.13 7.23 15.30
C GLY A 56 -7.49 6.83 14.73
N GLU A 57 -7.95 7.51 13.68
CA GLU A 57 -9.21 7.19 13.01
C GLU A 57 -9.22 5.76 12.45
N ILE A 58 -8.08 5.29 11.94
CA ILE A 58 -7.92 3.92 11.44
C ILE A 58 -7.96 2.91 12.59
N ALA A 59 -7.28 3.21 13.70
CA ALA A 59 -7.23 2.37 14.89
C ALA A 59 -8.63 2.19 15.51
N ASP A 60 -9.39 3.27 15.59
CA ASP A 60 -10.76 3.27 16.10
C ASP A 60 -11.68 2.45 15.18
N TYR A 61 -11.52 2.55 13.85
CA TYR A 61 -12.34 1.77 12.89
C TYR A 61 -12.08 0.26 12.97
N ILE A 62 -10.83 -0.17 13.14
CA ILE A 62 -10.49 -1.60 13.21
C ILE A 62 -10.55 -2.16 14.63
N ASP A 63 -10.91 -1.34 15.63
CA ASP A 63 -10.93 -1.67 17.06
C ASP A 63 -9.61 -2.26 17.56
N GLN A 64 -8.50 -1.55 17.29
CA GLN A 64 -7.16 -1.95 17.72
C GLN A 64 -6.36 -0.77 18.26
N SER A 65 -5.25 -1.05 18.95
CA SER A 65 -4.36 0.00 19.42
C SER A 65 -3.73 0.77 18.25
N ARG A 66 -3.43 2.07 18.46
CA ARG A 66 -2.71 2.90 17.48
C ARG A 66 -1.37 2.31 17.07
N ALA A 67 -0.67 1.66 18.00
CA ALA A 67 0.59 0.97 17.72
C ALA A 67 0.38 -0.19 16.74
N ASN A 68 -0.65 -1.02 16.94
CA ASN A 68 -0.97 -2.11 16.03
C ASN A 68 -1.45 -1.59 14.66
N ALA A 69 -2.34 -0.58 14.64
CA ALA A 69 -2.78 0.06 13.40
C ALA A 69 -1.59 0.61 12.58
N SER A 70 -0.64 1.27 13.26
CA SER A 70 0.60 1.74 12.62
C SER A 70 1.42 0.61 12.02
N ALA A 71 1.55 -0.52 12.72
CA ALA A 71 2.25 -1.69 12.20
C ALA A 71 1.56 -2.30 10.97
N GLN A 72 0.23 -2.39 10.96
CA GLN A 72 -0.53 -2.87 9.80
C GLN A 72 -0.40 -1.92 8.60
N ILE A 73 -0.48 -0.61 8.83
CA ILE A 73 -0.25 0.42 7.80
C ILE A 73 1.14 0.29 7.22
N LYS A 74 2.16 0.08 8.06
CA LYS A 74 3.55 -0.08 7.61
C LYS A 74 3.69 -1.25 6.63
N ARG A 75 3.04 -2.39 6.90
CA ARG A 75 3.05 -3.55 5.97
C ARG A 75 2.43 -3.24 4.60
N LEU A 76 1.40 -2.41 4.55
CA LEU A 76 0.79 -1.96 3.29
C LEU A 76 1.63 -0.90 2.58
N GLU A 77 2.28 -0.02 3.35
CA GLU A 77 3.22 0.99 2.86
C GLU A 77 4.47 0.35 2.23
N ASP A 78 5.02 -0.70 2.85
CA ASP A 78 6.23 -1.41 2.39
C ASP A 78 6.07 -2.08 1.01
N VAL A 79 4.83 -2.29 0.57
CA VAL A 79 4.49 -2.83 -0.75
C VAL A 79 3.81 -1.79 -1.64
N GLY A 80 3.79 -0.52 -1.23
CA GLY A 80 3.31 0.58 -2.04
C GLY A 80 1.78 0.71 -2.15
N LEU A 81 1.00 -0.04 -1.36
CA LEU A 81 -0.47 0.04 -1.37
C LEU A 81 -1.02 1.25 -0.61
N ILE A 82 -0.28 1.76 0.37
CA ILE A 82 -0.61 2.97 1.13
C ILE A 82 0.59 3.91 1.10
N ARG A 83 0.31 5.21 1.10
CA ARG A 83 1.27 6.29 1.29
C ARG A 83 1.02 6.94 2.64
N THR A 84 2.08 7.44 3.27
CA THR A 84 1.97 8.11 4.56
C THR A 84 2.81 9.38 4.61
N SER A 85 2.41 10.33 5.47
CA SER A 85 3.17 11.53 5.80
C SER A 85 2.87 11.95 7.24
N TYR A 86 3.79 12.68 7.84
CA TYR A 86 3.55 13.31 9.14
C TYR A 86 3.07 14.74 8.93
N LYS A 87 1.97 15.11 9.59
CA LYS A 87 1.44 16.47 9.61
C LYS A 87 1.31 16.97 11.06
N PRO A 88 1.44 18.29 11.32
CA PRO A 88 1.10 18.85 12.63
C PRO A 88 -0.36 18.54 12.99
N GLY A 89 -0.62 18.19 14.25
CA GLY A 89 -1.96 17.99 14.80
C GLY A 89 -2.21 18.84 16.04
N GLN A 90 -3.44 18.82 16.58
CA GLN A 90 -3.78 19.57 17.80
C GLN A 90 -2.86 19.24 19.00
N ARG A 91 -2.36 18.00 19.08
CA ARG A 91 -1.37 17.56 20.08
C ARG A 91 -0.27 16.77 19.37
N GLY A 92 0.86 17.42 19.09
CA GLY A 92 2.02 16.80 18.46
C GLY A 92 1.86 16.55 16.96
N VAL A 93 2.47 15.48 16.46
CA VAL A 93 2.41 15.08 15.04
C VAL A 93 1.44 13.93 14.82
N LYS A 94 0.71 13.96 13.70
CA LYS A 94 -0.17 12.89 13.25
C LYS A 94 0.41 12.24 12.00
N LYS A 95 0.37 10.91 11.94
CA LYS A 95 0.66 10.15 10.72
C LYS A 95 -0.63 10.05 9.91
N ILE A 96 -0.63 10.67 8.73
CA ILE A 96 -1.72 10.67 7.77
C ILE A 96 -1.47 9.60 6.72
N CYS A 97 -2.51 8.87 6.35
CA CYS A 97 -2.49 7.75 5.42
C CYS A 97 -3.47 7.99 4.28
N TRP A 98 -3.07 7.69 3.05
CA TRP A 98 -3.91 7.75 1.84
C TRP A 98 -3.44 6.72 0.80
N THR A 99 -4.24 6.52 -0.24
CA THR A 99 -3.82 5.74 -1.41
C THR A 99 -4.48 6.25 -2.68
N ASN A 100 -3.74 6.26 -3.77
CA ASN A 100 -4.23 6.49 -5.14
C ASN A 100 -4.28 5.18 -5.95
N ILE A 101 -3.93 4.04 -5.34
CA ILE A 101 -3.93 2.73 -6.00
C ILE A 101 -5.37 2.26 -6.22
N LYS A 102 -5.71 2.05 -7.49
CA LYS A 102 -7.04 1.64 -7.96
C LYS A 102 -7.14 0.14 -8.11
N GLU A 103 -6.08 -0.48 -8.62
CA GLU A 103 -6.00 -1.91 -8.91
C GLU A 103 -4.57 -2.43 -8.73
N ILE A 104 -4.43 -3.74 -8.60
CA ILE A 104 -3.15 -4.45 -8.55
C ILE A 104 -3.13 -5.40 -9.74
N ARG A 105 -2.05 -5.39 -10.52
CA ARG A 105 -1.85 -6.28 -11.66
C ARG A 105 -0.63 -7.15 -11.42
N ILE A 106 -0.88 -8.43 -11.22
CA ILE A 106 0.16 -9.44 -11.05
C ILE A 106 0.45 -10.04 -12.42
N ILE A 107 1.71 -9.95 -12.86
CA ILE A 107 2.15 -10.53 -14.11
C ILE A 107 2.80 -11.87 -13.79
N LEU A 108 2.19 -12.94 -14.31
CA LEU A 108 2.72 -14.30 -14.27
C LEU A 108 3.42 -14.51 -15.60
N GLU A 109 4.75 -14.36 -15.63
CA GLU A 109 5.60 -14.63 -16.80
C GLU A 109 6.06 -16.09 -16.80
#